data_AF-A0AAE9F4V9-F1
#
_entry.id   AF-A0AAE9F4V9-F1
#
_cell.length_a   1.000
_cell.length_b   1.000
_cell.length_c   1.000
_cell.angle_alpha   90.00
_cell.angle_beta   90.00
_cell.angle_gamma   90.00
#
_symmetry.space_group_name_H-M   'P 1'
#
loop_
_entity.id
_entity.type
_entity.pdbx_description
1 polymer ?
#
loop_
_entity_poly.entity_id
_entity_poly.type
_entity_poly.pdbx_seq_one_letter_code
_entity_poly.pdbx_strand_id
1 'polypeptide(L)'
;MRLFLFLSLLFVLYYNASAYNYLVVSPVFGYSHLKFMSKVTDTLANAGHNVTLLQTYVYEHWGTIRVVKNKNIEIVDYYNKDAPSHEQSASVFKFFWDSEVVNNPITGAIAPMFILYNEFKPMCDKVLTDKELHDWIKSKNFDGFVAEAFDFCSLYLGDHLKMNLMPMFSTIKNIPGSYAIGEPSALNFAPSLHTNYGPDQTVWDRLQDITSFTSFHYAFSNLYDRQYRQAYSLLNGEVRTWKDILQTATYFFNNNNPYIGFPIPTLAKTVEIGGFTIDPPKHEKLEEEFDKILNLRKSTVLISFGTVVQSADMPEAFKDGLVKMFANLPETTFIWKYEVEDDEFSKQLSENVILKKWVPQPALLADHRLNLFITHGGLGSTLEVAYAGKPSLMIPIFGDQFLNAKMLSRHGGAISYDKYKLGDSKKLTETVKEAISNSAYNEKALLLANILQSQPIQPKDNLLKHAEFVARFGRVHALEPYNVHYNFIRYYMLDAYAILLSIFIVSLYVFHFIVKFLYRRICRSKPKTE
;
A
#
# COMPACT_ATOMS: atom_id res chain seq x y z
N MET A 1 27.84 -40.65 -26.92
CA MET A 1 27.17 -39.40 -27.38
C MET A 1 25.71 -39.31 -26.92
N ARG A 2 24.82 -40.29 -27.24
CA ARG A 2 23.39 -40.25 -26.82
C ARG A 2 23.16 -40.26 -25.29
N LEU A 3 23.89 -41.09 -24.54
CA LEU A 3 23.79 -41.13 -23.07
C LEU A 3 24.28 -39.84 -22.41
N PHE A 4 25.36 -39.25 -22.94
CA PHE A 4 25.87 -37.97 -22.46
C PHE A 4 24.85 -36.87 -22.70
N LEU A 5 24.30 -36.74 -23.92
CA LEU A 5 23.24 -35.78 -24.23
C LEU A 5 21.99 -35.97 -23.34
N PHE A 6 21.60 -37.21 -23.05
CA PHE A 6 20.48 -37.51 -22.17
C PHE A 6 20.75 -37.10 -20.71
N LEU A 7 21.95 -37.40 -20.19
CA LEU A 7 22.37 -36.99 -18.85
C LEU A 7 22.53 -35.46 -18.75
N SER A 8 23.05 -34.81 -19.78
CA SER A 8 23.10 -33.34 -19.87
C SER A 8 21.71 -32.75 -19.87
N LEU A 9 20.76 -33.33 -20.62
CA LEU A 9 19.37 -32.88 -20.64
C LEU A 9 18.71 -33.07 -19.27
N LEU A 10 18.92 -34.22 -18.61
CA LEU A 10 18.41 -34.47 -17.26
C LEU A 10 19.02 -33.52 -16.22
N PHE A 11 20.31 -33.20 -16.34
CA PHE A 11 20.98 -32.27 -15.42
C PHE A 11 20.49 -30.83 -15.64
N VAL A 12 20.28 -30.44 -16.90
CA VAL A 12 19.66 -29.16 -17.27
C VAL A 12 18.21 -29.13 -16.76
N LEU A 13 17.43 -30.19 -16.94
CA LEU A 13 16.06 -30.28 -16.43
C LEU A 13 16.01 -30.23 -14.91
N TYR A 14 16.92 -30.92 -14.22
CA TYR A 14 17.03 -30.91 -12.75
C TYR A 14 17.39 -29.51 -12.22
N TYR A 15 18.36 -28.83 -12.83
CA TYR A 15 18.73 -27.46 -12.45
C TYR A 15 17.65 -26.42 -12.78
N ASN A 16 16.84 -26.66 -13.81
CA ASN A 16 15.71 -25.79 -14.18
C ASN A 16 14.40 -26.16 -13.46
N ALA A 17 14.38 -27.22 -12.65
CA ALA A 17 13.18 -27.72 -11.97
C ALA A 17 13.29 -27.71 -10.44
N SER A 18 14.14 -26.85 -9.85
CA SER A 18 14.16 -26.70 -8.40
C SER A 18 12.93 -25.91 -7.94
N ALA A 19 11.93 -26.62 -7.41
CA ALA A 19 10.80 -26.02 -6.72
C ALA A 19 11.17 -25.79 -5.24
N TYR A 20 11.03 -24.56 -4.76
CA TYR A 20 11.09 -24.27 -3.33
C TYR A 20 9.73 -24.57 -2.68
N ASN A 21 9.76 -24.83 -1.37
CA ASN A 21 8.58 -25.02 -0.53
C ASN A 21 8.32 -23.74 0.28
N TYR A 22 7.23 -23.03 -0.02
CA TYR A 22 6.87 -21.77 0.64
C TYR A 22 5.68 -21.94 1.58
N LEU A 23 5.81 -21.36 2.77
CA LEU A 23 4.67 -21.08 3.64
C LEU A 23 4.29 -19.61 3.48
N VAL A 24 3.05 -19.35 3.11
CA VAL A 24 2.45 -18.02 3.06
C VAL A 24 1.46 -17.90 4.20
N VAL A 25 1.71 -17.00 5.16
CA VAL A 25 0.78 -16.74 6.26
C VAL A 25 -0.02 -15.48 5.96
N SER A 26 -1.34 -15.64 5.86
CA SER A 26 -2.28 -14.58 5.50
C SER A 26 -3.23 -14.28 6.67
N PRO A 27 -2.93 -13.28 7.51
CA PRO A 27 -3.86 -12.80 8.51
C PRO A 27 -5.04 -12.09 7.85
N VAL A 28 -6.24 -12.68 7.93
CA VAL A 28 -7.41 -12.13 7.25
C VAL A 28 -8.08 -11.08 8.11
N PHE A 29 -7.90 -9.84 7.68
CA PHE A 29 -8.54 -8.66 8.28
C PHE A 29 -9.45 -7.92 7.29
N GLY A 30 -9.10 -7.93 6.01
CA GLY A 30 -9.88 -7.29 4.97
C GLY A 30 -9.66 -7.95 3.62
N TYR A 31 -10.64 -7.80 2.73
CA TYR A 31 -10.62 -8.43 1.41
C TYR A 31 -9.39 -8.03 0.58
N SER A 32 -8.92 -6.79 0.70
CA SER A 32 -7.71 -6.32 0.02
C SER A 32 -6.44 -7.06 0.46
N HIS A 33 -6.29 -7.30 1.77
CA HIS A 33 -5.16 -8.02 2.36
C HIS A 33 -5.20 -9.50 1.96
N LEU A 34 -6.37 -10.13 2.07
CA LEU A 34 -6.60 -11.49 1.60
C LEU A 34 -6.27 -11.65 0.12
N LYS A 35 -6.72 -10.71 -0.73
CA LYS A 35 -6.45 -10.71 -2.17
C LYS A 35 -4.95 -10.56 -2.45
N PHE A 36 -4.25 -9.66 -1.75
CA PHE A 36 -2.82 -9.46 -1.89
C PHE A 36 -2.04 -10.75 -1.57
N MET A 37 -2.25 -11.34 -0.40
CA MET A 37 -1.55 -12.56 0.03
C MET A 37 -1.93 -13.78 -0.82
N SER A 38 -3.20 -13.91 -1.20
CA SER A 38 -3.64 -14.97 -2.13
C SER A 38 -2.97 -14.85 -3.49
N LYS A 39 -2.78 -13.63 -4.01
CA LYS A 39 -2.07 -13.40 -5.28
C LYS A 39 -0.57 -13.65 -5.18
N VAL A 40 0.07 -13.41 -4.03
CA VAL A 40 1.46 -13.86 -3.79
C VAL A 40 1.54 -15.37 -3.89
N THR A 41 0.60 -16.06 -3.22
CA THR A 41 0.49 -17.52 -3.21
C THR A 41 0.31 -18.09 -4.63
N ASP A 42 -0.64 -17.55 -5.40
CA ASP A 42 -0.84 -17.92 -6.81
C ASP A 42 0.42 -17.67 -7.64
N THR A 43 1.11 -16.55 -7.43
CA THR A 43 2.30 -16.19 -8.22
C THR A 43 3.42 -17.22 -8.00
N LEU A 44 3.71 -17.57 -6.74
CA LEU A 44 4.70 -18.59 -6.40
C LEU A 44 4.31 -19.98 -6.94
N ALA A 45 3.04 -20.38 -6.78
CA ALA A 45 2.58 -21.69 -7.24
C ALA A 45 2.56 -21.80 -8.78
N ASN A 46 2.19 -20.73 -9.48
CA ASN A 46 2.20 -20.68 -10.94
C ASN A 46 3.62 -20.72 -11.53
N ALA A 47 4.63 -20.33 -10.75
CA ALA A 47 6.04 -20.49 -11.11
C ALA A 47 6.57 -21.91 -10.88
N GLY A 48 5.74 -22.84 -10.37
CA GLY A 48 6.10 -24.24 -10.17
C GLY A 48 6.62 -24.57 -8.77
N HIS A 49 6.50 -23.65 -7.81
CA HIS A 49 6.87 -23.91 -6.41
C HIS A 49 5.75 -24.65 -5.65
N ASN A 50 6.15 -25.37 -4.59
CA ASN A 50 5.19 -25.93 -3.63
C ASN A 50 4.80 -24.81 -2.66
N VAL A 51 3.51 -24.56 -2.51
CA VAL A 51 3.03 -23.43 -1.69
C VAL A 51 1.91 -23.89 -0.78
N THR A 52 2.08 -23.58 0.51
CA THR A 52 1.03 -23.75 1.53
C THR A 52 0.55 -22.36 1.96
N LEU A 53 -0.75 -22.12 1.88
CA LEU A 53 -1.40 -20.91 2.39
C LEU A 53 -2.01 -21.20 3.76
N LEU A 54 -1.42 -20.65 4.81
CA LEU A 54 -2.00 -20.64 6.15
C LEU A 54 -2.86 -19.39 6.30
N GLN A 55 -4.18 -19.56 6.23
CA GLN A 55 -5.14 -18.48 6.32
C GLN A 55 -5.65 -18.38 7.76
N THR A 56 -5.20 -17.37 8.50
CA THR A 56 -5.58 -17.18 9.90
C THR A 56 -6.72 -16.16 9.98
N TYR A 57 -7.81 -16.48 10.67
CA TYR A 57 -8.97 -15.59 10.75
C TYR A 57 -9.79 -15.76 12.04
N VAL A 58 -10.53 -14.71 12.38
CA VAL A 58 -11.40 -14.64 13.58
C VAL A 58 -12.89 -14.60 13.21
N TYR A 59 -13.23 -14.16 11.99
CA TYR A 59 -14.61 -14.13 11.52
C TYR A 59 -14.88 -15.24 10.51
N GLU A 60 -15.93 -16.03 10.75
CA GLU A 60 -16.21 -17.26 9.99
C GLU A 60 -16.39 -17.00 8.49
N HIS A 61 -17.00 -15.87 8.11
CA HIS A 61 -17.23 -15.53 6.71
C HIS A 61 -15.92 -15.47 5.89
N TRP A 62 -14.79 -15.09 6.48
CA TRP A 62 -13.49 -15.11 5.80
C TRP A 62 -13.06 -16.53 5.39
N GLY A 63 -13.43 -17.53 6.20
CA GLY A 63 -13.21 -18.94 5.92
C GLY A 63 -14.01 -19.45 4.72
N THR A 64 -14.97 -18.71 4.18
CA THR A 64 -15.73 -19.08 2.97
C THR A 64 -15.20 -18.43 1.69
N ILE A 65 -14.37 -17.39 1.82
CA ILE A 65 -13.85 -16.65 0.66
C ILE A 65 -12.60 -17.36 0.14
N ARG A 66 -12.60 -17.71 -1.15
CA ARG A 66 -11.46 -18.32 -1.84
C ARG A 66 -11.05 -17.47 -3.03
N VAL A 67 -9.91 -16.77 -2.90
CA VAL A 67 -9.36 -15.89 -3.94
C VAL A 67 -8.27 -16.58 -4.77
N VAL A 68 -7.56 -17.54 -4.16
CA VAL A 68 -6.55 -18.38 -4.80
C VAL A 68 -7.17 -19.14 -5.98
N LYS A 69 -6.48 -19.13 -7.13
CA LYS A 69 -6.94 -19.79 -8.36
C LYS A 69 -6.21 -21.10 -8.64
N ASN A 70 -4.95 -21.22 -8.22
CA ASN A 70 -4.15 -22.41 -8.47
C ASN A 70 -4.57 -23.56 -7.52
N LYS A 71 -4.94 -24.70 -8.11
CA LYS A 71 -5.48 -25.87 -7.38
C LYS A 71 -4.43 -26.70 -6.65
N ASN A 72 -3.14 -26.49 -6.93
CA ASN A 72 -2.04 -27.23 -6.32
C ASN A 72 -1.59 -26.64 -4.98
N ILE A 73 -2.22 -25.56 -4.52
CA ILE A 73 -1.92 -24.91 -3.26
C ILE A 73 -2.60 -25.67 -2.11
N GLU A 74 -1.82 -26.03 -1.08
CA GLU A 74 -2.36 -26.54 0.18
C GLU A 74 -2.94 -25.35 0.97
N ILE A 75 -4.26 -25.31 1.18
CA ILE A 75 -4.91 -24.27 1.98
C ILE A 75 -5.18 -24.82 3.37
N VAL A 76 -4.69 -24.12 4.38
CA VAL A 76 -4.90 -24.43 5.80
C VAL A 76 -5.72 -23.31 6.43
N ASP A 77 -7.00 -23.58 6.64
CA ASP A 77 -7.93 -22.67 7.31
C ASP A 77 -7.71 -22.73 8.83
N TYR A 78 -7.17 -21.65 9.39
CA TYR A 78 -6.82 -21.55 10.80
C TYR A 78 -7.74 -20.57 11.52
N TYR A 79 -8.93 -21.07 11.86
CA TYR A 79 -10.01 -20.31 12.48
C TYR A 79 -9.86 -20.21 14.01
N ASN A 80 -9.88 -19.01 14.58
CA ASN A 80 -10.02 -18.82 16.03
C ASN A 80 -11.49 -18.66 16.45
N LYS A 81 -12.18 -19.78 16.66
CA LYS A 81 -13.57 -19.83 17.12
C LYS A 81 -13.82 -19.26 18.53
N ASP A 82 -12.78 -19.21 19.37
CA ASP A 82 -12.88 -18.83 20.78
C ASP A 82 -12.61 -17.32 20.99
N ALA A 83 -12.27 -16.60 19.92
CA ALA A 83 -12.07 -15.17 19.95
C ALA A 83 -13.40 -14.41 20.15
N PRO A 84 -13.40 -13.27 20.87
CA PRO A 84 -14.58 -12.43 21.00
C PRO A 84 -15.03 -11.95 19.60
N SER A 85 -16.12 -12.52 19.08
CA SER A 85 -16.68 -12.10 17.80
C SER A 85 -17.60 -10.92 18.01
N HIS A 86 -17.10 -9.71 17.79
CA HIS A 86 -17.96 -8.60 17.42
C HIS A 86 -18.00 -8.59 15.90
N GLU A 87 -18.79 -9.47 15.29
CA GLU A 87 -19.07 -9.39 13.85
C GLU A 87 -19.87 -8.12 13.60
N GLN A 88 -19.18 -6.98 13.61
CA GLN A 88 -19.82 -5.70 13.40
C GLN A 88 -19.93 -5.53 11.88
N SER A 89 -21.18 -5.59 11.43
CA SER A 89 -21.59 -5.33 10.06
C SER A 89 -21.05 -3.97 9.57
N ALA A 90 -21.19 -3.73 8.27
CA ALA A 90 -20.78 -2.52 7.54
C ALA A 90 -20.99 -1.17 8.27
N SER A 91 -21.90 -1.09 9.25
CA SER A 91 -22.15 0.07 10.12
C SER A 91 -20.91 0.67 10.81
N VAL A 92 -19.84 -0.09 11.05
CA VAL A 92 -18.61 0.46 11.67
C VAL A 92 -17.85 1.35 10.69
N PHE A 93 -17.85 0.97 9.41
CA PHE A 93 -17.11 1.70 8.40
C PHE A 93 -17.86 2.94 7.91
N LYS A 94 -19.16 3.05 8.20
CA LYS A 94 -19.96 4.26 7.96
C LYS A 94 -19.29 5.52 8.51
N PHE A 95 -18.68 5.42 9.70
CA PHE A 95 -17.97 6.53 10.34
C PHE A 95 -16.81 7.09 9.48
N PHE A 96 -16.22 6.31 8.57
CA PHE A 96 -15.13 6.80 7.72
C PHE A 96 -15.60 7.83 6.66
N TRP A 97 -16.89 7.87 6.33
CA TRP A 97 -17.39 8.80 5.33
C TRP A 97 -17.21 10.26 5.73
N ASP A 98 -17.57 10.63 6.96
CA ASP A 98 -17.66 12.03 7.40
C ASP A 98 -16.89 12.35 8.69
N SER A 99 -16.39 11.36 9.42
CA SER A 99 -15.69 11.59 10.69
C SER A 99 -14.47 12.50 10.60
N GLU A 100 -14.42 13.52 11.44
CA GLU A 100 -13.24 14.38 11.60
C GLU A 100 -12.06 13.64 12.26
N VAL A 101 -12.33 12.61 13.08
CA VAL A 101 -11.30 11.87 13.84
C VAL A 101 -10.34 11.15 12.90
N VAL A 102 -10.86 10.52 11.85
CA VAL A 102 -10.06 9.71 10.92
C VAL A 102 -9.39 10.54 9.83
N ASN A 103 -9.85 11.78 9.62
CA ASN A 103 -9.32 12.71 8.61
C ASN A 103 -8.33 13.74 9.21
N ASN A 104 -8.23 13.82 10.55
CA ASN A 104 -7.19 14.59 11.21
C ASN A 104 -5.86 13.79 11.23
N PRO A 105 -4.71 14.42 10.93
CA PRO A 105 -3.44 13.72 10.77
C PRO A 105 -2.89 13.05 12.05
N ILE A 106 -3.31 13.52 13.24
CA ILE A 106 -2.87 12.98 14.53
C ILE A 106 -3.85 11.89 14.97
N THR A 107 -5.13 12.22 15.11
CA THR A 107 -6.13 11.25 15.60
C THR A 107 -6.39 10.14 14.59
N GLY A 108 -6.27 10.44 13.29
CA GLY A 108 -6.35 9.46 12.20
C GLY A 108 -5.17 8.50 12.15
N ALA A 109 -4.04 8.83 12.80
CA ALA A 109 -2.95 7.89 13.02
C ALA A 109 -3.15 7.08 14.33
N ILE A 110 -3.57 7.74 15.41
CA ILE A 110 -3.66 7.13 16.75
C ILE A 110 -4.86 6.18 16.89
N ALA A 111 -6.04 6.56 16.43
CA ALA A 111 -7.25 5.76 16.65
C ALA A 111 -7.18 4.38 15.96
N PRO A 112 -6.73 4.26 14.69
CA PRO A 112 -6.57 2.96 14.06
C PRO A 112 -5.57 2.04 14.78
N MET A 113 -4.53 2.58 15.41
CA MET A 113 -3.58 1.74 16.17
C MET A 113 -4.28 0.93 17.28
N PHE A 114 -5.19 1.54 18.04
CA PHE A 114 -5.92 0.83 19.09
C PHE A 114 -6.90 -0.20 18.52
N ILE A 115 -7.60 0.16 17.45
CA ILE A 115 -8.57 -0.74 16.78
C ILE A 115 -7.83 -1.95 16.21
N LEU A 116 -6.81 -1.72 15.38
CA LEU A 116 -6.02 -2.77 14.74
C LEU A 116 -5.35 -3.70 15.75
N TYR A 117 -4.81 -3.16 16.85
CA TYR A 117 -4.23 -4.00 17.91
C TYR A 117 -5.25 -4.99 18.47
N ASN A 118 -6.45 -4.52 18.80
CA ASN A 118 -7.50 -5.37 19.37
C ASN A 118 -8.03 -6.39 18.34
N GLU A 119 -8.11 -6.01 17.06
CA GLU A 119 -8.53 -6.92 15.97
C GLU A 119 -7.50 -8.04 15.72
N PHE A 120 -6.20 -7.73 15.75
CA PHE A 120 -5.15 -8.73 15.51
C PHE A 120 -4.85 -9.60 16.72
N LYS A 121 -5.07 -9.09 17.94
CA LYS A 121 -4.66 -9.76 19.18
C LYS A 121 -5.13 -11.22 19.27
N PRO A 122 -6.41 -11.58 19.05
CA PRO A 122 -6.89 -12.95 19.25
C PRO A 122 -6.31 -13.93 18.22
N MET A 123 -6.15 -13.48 16.97
CA MET A 123 -5.49 -14.27 15.93
C MET A 123 -4.04 -14.54 16.32
N CYS A 124 -3.36 -13.52 16.86
CA CYS A 124 -1.98 -13.65 17.27
C CYS A 124 -1.77 -14.54 18.50
N ASP A 125 -2.63 -14.42 19.52
CA ASP A 125 -2.58 -15.28 20.71
C ASP A 125 -2.65 -16.76 20.31
N LYS A 126 -3.61 -17.12 19.45
CA LYS A 126 -3.82 -18.50 19.02
C LYS A 126 -2.65 -19.03 18.19
N VAL A 127 -2.15 -18.24 17.24
CA VAL A 127 -1.04 -18.68 16.37
C VAL A 127 0.28 -18.84 17.13
N LEU A 128 0.57 -17.96 18.09
CA LEU A 128 1.84 -18.00 18.83
C LEU A 128 1.85 -19.01 19.98
N THR A 129 0.70 -19.45 20.48
CA THR A 129 0.62 -20.41 21.59
C THR A 129 0.39 -21.86 21.15
N ASP A 130 -0.06 -22.08 19.92
CA ASP A 130 -0.32 -23.42 19.40
C ASP A 130 0.98 -24.16 19.02
N LYS A 131 1.40 -25.08 19.90
CA LYS A 131 2.60 -25.91 19.70
C LYS A 131 2.42 -26.96 18.61
N GLU A 132 1.21 -27.46 18.38
CA GLU A 132 0.94 -28.42 17.31
C GLU A 132 1.12 -27.74 15.95
N LEU A 133 0.64 -26.51 15.80
CA LEU A 133 0.90 -25.70 14.61
C LEU A 133 2.40 -25.47 14.40
N HIS A 134 3.15 -25.14 15.46
CA HIS A 134 4.59 -24.88 15.37
C HIS A 134 5.37 -26.13 14.92
N ASP A 135 5.05 -27.28 15.49
CA ASP A 135 5.67 -28.56 15.15
C ASP A 135 5.28 -29.00 13.73
N TRP A 136 4.03 -28.77 13.33
CA TRP A 136 3.58 -29.00 11.95
C TRP A 136 4.35 -28.13 10.95
N ILE A 137 4.49 -26.82 11.19
CA ILE A 137 5.27 -25.92 10.32
C ILE A 137 6.71 -26.41 10.20
N LYS A 138 7.37 -26.77 11.32
CA LYS A 138 8.73 -27.29 11.31
C LYS A 138 8.85 -28.60 10.54
N SER A 139 7.87 -29.50 10.67
CA SER A 139 7.88 -30.81 9.99
C SER A 139 7.84 -30.72 8.46
N LYS A 140 7.27 -29.64 7.92
CA LYS A 140 7.12 -29.43 6.47
C LYS A 140 8.38 -28.91 5.79
N ASN A 141 9.41 -28.48 6.54
CA ASN A 141 10.69 -27.97 6.02
C ASN A 141 10.52 -26.93 4.90
N PHE A 142 9.87 -25.81 5.22
CA PHE A 142 9.70 -24.70 4.28
C PHE A 142 11.03 -23.96 4.02
N ASP A 143 11.34 -23.69 2.76
CA ASP A 143 12.51 -22.93 2.32
C ASP A 143 12.32 -21.42 2.51
N GLY A 144 11.07 -20.96 2.46
CA GLY A 144 10.71 -19.54 2.57
C GLY A 144 9.41 -19.33 3.34
N PHE A 145 9.39 -18.28 4.17
CA PHE A 145 8.24 -17.90 5.00
C PHE A 145 7.79 -16.49 4.63
N VAL A 146 6.66 -16.39 3.93
CA VAL A 146 6.06 -15.12 3.54
C VAL A 146 5.10 -14.67 4.63
N ALA A 147 5.31 -13.45 5.12
CA ALA A 147 4.50 -12.85 6.17
C ALA A 147 4.05 -11.47 5.76
N GLU A 148 2.77 -11.17 5.91
CA GLU A 148 2.29 -9.81 5.73
C GLU A 148 2.86 -8.91 6.83
N ALA A 149 3.45 -7.78 6.45
CA ALA A 149 4.02 -6.77 7.34
C ALA A 149 3.03 -5.63 7.62
N PHE A 150 1.73 -5.94 7.67
CA PHE A 150 0.68 -5.04 8.15
C PHE A 150 0.30 -5.39 9.60
N ASP A 151 0.12 -6.69 9.86
CA ASP A 151 0.10 -7.31 11.19
C ASP A 151 1.43 -8.05 11.43
N PHE A 152 2.18 -7.70 12.48
CA PHE A 152 3.49 -8.30 12.71
C PHE A 152 3.44 -9.68 13.38
N CYS A 153 2.26 -10.22 13.70
CA CYS A 153 2.18 -11.53 14.35
C CYS A 153 2.90 -12.65 13.58
N SER A 154 2.68 -12.70 12.26
CA SER A 154 3.30 -13.71 11.39
C SER A 154 4.82 -13.55 11.31
N LEU A 155 5.34 -12.32 11.45
CA LEU A 155 6.78 -12.06 11.53
C LEU A 155 7.38 -12.65 12.80
N TYR A 156 6.70 -12.50 13.94
CA TYR A 156 7.12 -13.10 15.20
C TYR A 156 7.07 -14.62 15.17
N LEU A 157 6.03 -15.20 14.56
CA LEU A 157 5.95 -16.66 14.37
C LEU A 157 7.17 -17.17 13.57
N GLY A 158 7.44 -16.59 12.40
CA GLY A 158 8.56 -17.03 11.59
C GLY A 158 9.92 -16.79 12.27
N ASP A 159 10.07 -15.72 13.07
CA ASP A 159 11.28 -15.45 13.83
C ASP A 159 11.50 -16.45 14.98
N HIS A 160 10.44 -16.80 15.69
CA HIS A 160 10.45 -17.82 16.73
C HIS A 160 10.86 -19.18 16.17
N LEU A 161 10.29 -19.54 15.01
CA LEU A 161 10.58 -20.79 14.32
C LEU A 161 11.90 -20.77 13.52
N LYS A 162 12.63 -19.65 13.49
CA LYS A 162 13.91 -19.48 12.76
C LYS A 162 13.79 -19.70 11.25
N MET A 163 12.72 -19.19 10.66
CA MET A 163 12.41 -19.31 9.23
C MET A 163 13.08 -18.22 8.39
N ASN A 164 13.24 -18.49 7.08
CA ASN A 164 13.65 -17.50 6.09
C ASN A 164 12.52 -16.51 5.79
N LEU A 165 12.42 -15.46 6.60
CA LEU A 165 11.35 -14.46 6.56
C LEU A 165 11.41 -13.56 5.32
N MET A 166 10.25 -13.41 4.67
CA MET A 166 9.97 -12.44 3.61
C MET A 166 8.83 -11.51 4.05
N PRO A 167 9.13 -10.39 4.73
CA PRO A 167 8.13 -9.42 5.11
C PRO A 167 7.56 -8.72 3.86
N MET A 168 6.24 -8.73 3.71
CA MET A 168 5.54 -8.10 2.58
C MET A 168 4.46 -7.14 3.03
N PHE A 169 4.55 -5.89 2.63
CA PHE A 169 3.56 -4.87 2.94
C PHE A 169 2.58 -4.70 1.79
N SER A 170 1.28 -4.84 2.09
CA SER A 170 0.20 -4.79 1.10
C SER A 170 -0.17 -3.40 0.60
N THR A 171 0.42 -2.35 1.18
CA THR A 171 0.24 -0.95 0.74
C THR A 171 1.56 -0.36 0.22
N ILE A 172 1.55 0.92 -0.17
CA ILE A 172 2.68 1.58 -0.85
C ILE A 172 3.94 1.63 0.02
N LYS A 173 3.82 2.00 1.31
CA LYS A 173 4.99 2.18 2.16
C LYS A 173 4.68 2.05 3.65
N ASN A 174 5.36 1.13 4.33
CA ASN A 174 5.30 1.02 5.78
C ASN A 174 6.29 2.02 6.39
N ILE A 175 5.85 3.24 6.74
CA ILE A 175 6.72 4.32 7.26
C ILE A 175 7.64 3.83 8.41
N PRO A 176 7.12 3.22 9.50
CA PRO A 176 7.98 2.65 10.54
C PRO A 176 8.90 1.53 10.08
N GLY A 177 8.43 0.64 9.20
CA GLY A 177 9.25 -0.43 8.61
C GLY A 177 10.41 0.12 7.78
N SER A 178 10.14 1.14 6.95
CA SER A 178 11.15 1.87 6.17
C SER A 178 12.25 2.45 7.04
N TYR A 179 11.90 3.16 8.13
CA TYR A 179 12.90 3.65 9.07
C TYR A 179 13.65 2.52 9.77
N ALA A 180 12.98 1.42 10.11
CA ALA A 180 13.63 0.28 10.75
C ALA A 180 14.70 -0.35 9.87
N ILE A 181 14.47 -0.47 8.55
CA ILE A 181 15.47 -0.99 7.60
C ILE A 181 16.53 0.03 7.18
N GLY A 182 16.47 1.27 7.69
CA GLY A 182 17.46 2.31 7.46
C GLY A 182 17.19 3.23 6.27
N GLU A 183 15.97 3.24 5.72
CA GLU A 183 15.60 4.18 4.66
C GLU A 183 15.52 5.62 5.19
N PRO A 184 15.85 6.61 4.34
CA PRO A 184 15.68 8.01 4.70
C PRO A 184 14.19 8.39 4.81
N SER A 185 13.95 9.60 5.32
CA SER A 185 12.59 10.11 5.47
C SER A 185 11.88 10.27 4.12
N ALA A 186 10.58 9.94 4.08
CA ALA A 186 9.72 10.20 2.94
C ALA A 186 9.30 11.68 2.81
N LEU A 187 9.66 12.52 3.79
CA LEU A 187 9.40 13.97 3.73
C LEU A 187 10.03 14.58 2.48
N ASN A 188 9.33 15.52 1.85
CA ASN A 188 9.63 16.13 0.55
C ASN A 188 9.49 15.21 -0.67
N PHE A 189 9.40 13.89 -0.49
CA PHE A 189 9.21 12.95 -1.59
C PHE A 189 7.75 12.56 -1.80
N ALA A 190 6.91 12.65 -0.75
CA ALA A 190 5.48 12.37 -0.83
C ALA A 190 4.65 13.34 0.04
N PRO A 191 3.43 13.69 -0.37
CA PRO A 191 2.48 14.43 0.45
C PRO A 191 1.85 13.54 1.51
N SER A 192 1.38 14.16 2.57
CA SER A 192 0.52 13.55 3.58
C SER A 192 -0.97 13.73 3.27
N LEU A 193 -1.82 13.42 4.26
CA LEU A 193 -3.26 13.61 4.18
C LEU A 193 -3.57 15.10 3.91
N HIS A 194 -4.35 15.38 2.87
CA HIS A 194 -4.86 16.72 2.54
C HIS A 194 -3.83 17.81 2.15
N THR A 195 -2.54 17.52 2.03
CA THR A 195 -1.53 18.52 1.62
C THR A 195 -1.25 18.60 0.11
N ASN A 196 -0.88 19.78 -0.41
CA ASN A 196 -0.41 19.90 -1.78
C ASN A 196 1.01 19.32 -1.95
N TYR A 197 1.38 18.99 -3.20
CA TYR A 197 2.71 18.49 -3.55
C TYR A 197 3.19 19.12 -4.86
N GLY A 198 4.50 19.34 -4.98
CA GLY A 198 5.09 19.93 -6.18
C GLY A 198 4.99 21.46 -6.20
N PRO A 199 4.77 22.10 -7.37
CA PRO A 199 4.79 23.56 -7.51
C PRO A 199 3.84 24.31 -6.57
N ASP A 200 2.73 23.68 -6.20
CA ASP A 200 1.69 24.27 -5.34
C ASP A 200 1.92 24.01 -3.84
N GLN A 201 3.02 23.35 -3.45
CA GLN A 201 3.30 23.03 -2.05
C GLN A 201 3.70 24.28 -1.26
N THR A 202 2.96 24.55 -0.18
CA THR A 202 3.21 25.68 0.71
C THR A 202 4.06 25.30 1.93
N VAL A 203 4.43 26.28 2.77
CA VAL A 203 5.05 26.02 4.08
C VAL A 203 4.09 25.25 4.99
N TRP A 204 2.79 25.55 4.94
CA TRP A 204 1.78 24.89 5.75
C TRP A 204 1.62 23.42 5.37
N ASP A 205 1.65 23.11 4.07
CA ASP A 205 1.67 21.74 3.58
C ASP A 205 2.85 20.96 4.17
N ARG A 206 4.06 21.54 4.18
CA ARG A 206 5.25 20.90 4.74
C ARG A 206 5.17 20.69 6.25
N LEU A 207 4.61 21.65 7.00
CA LEU A 207 4.38 21.49 8.45
C LEU A 207 3.37 20.37 8.74
N GLN A 208 2.32 20.27 7.92
CA GLN A 208 1.34 19.21 8.02
C GLN A 208 1.91 17.85 7.59
N ASP A 209 2.79 17.81 6.58
CA ASP A 209 3.53 16.61 6.20
C ASP A 209 4.40 16.11 7.38
N ILE A 210 5.20 17.00 7.99
CA ILE A 210 5.99 16.66 9.18
C ILE A 210 5.11 16.07 10.28
N THR A 211 3.99 16.74 10.58
CA THR A 211 3.06 16.31 11.63
C THR A 211 2.45 14.95 11.32
N SER A 212 1.98 14.75 10.08
CA SER A 212 1.31 13.52 9.65
C SER A 212 2.27 12.34 9.60
N PHE A 213 3.41 12.47 8.92
CA PHE A 213 4.38 11.38 8.81
C PHE A 213 4.95 10.98 10.19
N THR A 214 5.19 11.95 11.07
CA THR A 214 5.65 11.69 12.44
C THR A 214 4.56 11.00 13.27
N SER A 215 3.31 11.45 13.17
CA SER A 215 2.18 10.85 13.88
C SER A 215 1.95 9.41 13.43
N PHE A 216 1.95 9.15 12.12
CA PHE A 216 1.86 7.80 11.57
C PHE A 216 3.02 6.91 12.00
N HIS A 217 4.26 7.42 11.93
CA HIS A 217 5.44 6.67 12.38
C HIS A 217 5.32 6.26 13.84
N TYR A 218 4.98 7.20 14.73
CA TYR A 218 4.87 6.93 16.16
C TYR A 218 3.69 5.99 16.46
N ALA A 219 2.51 6.23 15.89
CA ALA A 219 1.33 5.41 16.14
C ALA A 219 1.55 3.95 15.70
N PHE A 220 2.03 3.71 14.48
CA PHE A 220 2.27 2.35 14.01
C PHE A 220 3.51 1.71 14.66
N SER A 221 4.55 2.47 15.03
CA SER A 221 5.63 1.90 15.87
C SER A 221 5.10 1.41 17.22
N ASN A 222 4.20 2.17 17.84
CA ASN A 222 3.55 1.77 19.10
C ASN A 222 2.64 0.54 18.92
N LEU A 223 1.93 0.42 17.80
CA LEU A 223 1.20 -0.80 17.44
C LEU A 223 2.15 -1.99 17.44
N TYR A 224 3.25 -1.90 16.69
CA TYR A 224 4.22 -2.99 16.57
C TYR A 224 4.93 -3.30 17.89
N ASP A 225 5.24 -2.29 18.72
CA ASP A 225 5.81 -2.48 20.06
C ASP A 225 4.83 -3.14 21.03
N ARG A 226 3.51 -2.92 20.87
CA ARG A 226 2.48 -3.66 21.63
C ARG A 226 2.43 -5.12 21.20
N GLN A 227 2.43 -5.37 19.88
CA GLN A 227 2.47 -6.74 19.35
C GLN A 227 3.76 -7.46 19.74
N TYR A 228 4.91 -6.76 19.76
CA TYR A 228 6.17 -7.31 20.26
C TYR A 228 6.05 -7.73 21.72
N ARG A 229 5.55 -6.86 22.60
CA ARG A 229 5.38 -7.20 24.03
C ARG A 229 4.45 -8.40 24.24
N GLN A 230 3.38 -8.48 23.45
CA GLN A 230 2.50 -9.64 23.42
C GLN A 230 3.26 -10.91 23.01
N ALA A 231 3.92 -10.90 21.85
CA ALA A 231 4.67 -12.05 21.34
C ALA A 231 5.79 -12.47 22.30
N TYR A 232 6.55 -11.51 22.82
CA TYR A 232 7.61 -11.74 23.83
C TYR A 232 7.06 -12.45 25.06
N SER A 233 5.89 -12.04 25.56
CA SER A 233 5.25 -12.71 26.69
C SER A 233 4.77 -14.11 26.35
N LEU A 234 4.14 -14.31 25.18
CA LEU A 234 3.57 -15.61 24.79
C LEU A 234 4.65 -16.65 24.46
N LEU A 235 5.80 -16.20 24.00
CA LEU A 235 6.92 -17.03 23.56
C LEU A 235 8.07 -17.08 24.59
N ASN A 236 7.83 -16.66 25.83
CA ASN A 236 8.83 -16.68 26.92
C ASN A 236 10.16 -15.98 26.56
N GLY A 237 10.09 -14.90 25.78
CA GLY A 237 11.26 -14.14 25.33
C GLY A 237 11.99 -14.71 24.12
N GLU A 238 11.53 -15.81 23.53
CA GLU A 238 12.15 -16.45 22.36
C GLU A 238 11.77 -15.80 21.02
N VAL A 239 11.82 -14.46 20.97
CA VAL A 239 11.51 -13.67 19.77
C VAL A 239 12.25 -12.33 19.80
N ARG A 240 12.70 -11.87 18.63
CA ARG A 240 13.38 -10.57 18.47
C ARG A 240 12.40 -9.41 18.31
N THR A 241 12.90 -8.18 18.41
CA THR A 241 12.07 -7.00 18.13
C THR A 241 11.69 -6.95 16.65
N TRP A 242 10.57 -6.30 16.32
CA TRP A 242 10.18 -6.13 14.93
C TRP A 242 11.23 -5.38 14.09
N LYS A 243 11.97 -4.45 14.72
CA LYS A 243 13.06 -3.72 14.06
C LYS A 243 14.17 -4.68 13.67
N ASP A 244 14.61 -5.55 14.57
CA ASP A 244 15.64 -6.54 14.31
C ASP A 244 15.20 -7.55 13.22
N ILE A 245 13.94 -7.97 13.27
CA ILE A 245 13.38 -8.88 12.26
C ILE A 245 13.45 -8.22 10.87
N LEU A 246 12.92 -7.00 10.73
CA LEU A 246 12.97 -6.29 9.45
C LEU A 246 14.41 -5.95 9.02
N GLN A 247 15.28 -5.54 9.95
CA GLN A 247 16.70 -5.22 9.68
C GLN A 247 17.51 -6.42 9.20
N THR A 248 17.15 -7.63 9.62
CA THR A 248 17.87 -8.86 9.23
C THR A 248 17.23 -9.64 8.08
N ALA A 249 15.97 -9.35 7.73
CA ALA A 249 15.37 -9.89 6.51
C ALA A 249 16.18 -9.45 5.27
N THR A 250 16.34 -10.27 4.25
CA THR A 250 17.12 -9.87 3.06
C THR A 250 16.41 -8.80 2.24
N TYR A 251 15.10 -8.92 2.09
CA TYR A 251 14.25 -7.97 1.38
C TYR A 251 13.04 -7.55 2.22
N PHE A 252 12.55 -6.34 1.97
CA PHE A 252 11.27 -5.85 2.45
C PHE A 252 10.39 -5.48 1.26
N PHE A 253 9.34 -6.27 1.00
CA PHE A 253 8.50 -6.09 -0.16
C PHE A 253 7.41 -5.05 0.11
N ASN A 254 7.13 -4.18 -0.86
CA ASN A 254 6.04 -3.21 -0.78
C ASN A 254 5.17 -3.28 -2.05
N ASN A 255 3.86 -3.06 -1.91
CA ASN A 255 2.92 -3.00 -3.03
C ASN A 255 2.97 -1.66 -3.78
N ASN A 256 4.13 -0.99 -3.80
CA ASN A 256 4.37 0.19 -4.62
C ASN A 256 4.82 -0.20 -6.03
N ASN A 257 4.47 0.59 -7.04
CA ASN A 257 5.05 0.48 -8.38
C ASN A 257 5.86 1.75 -8.67
N PRO A 258 7.16 1.67 -9.00
CA PRO A 258 8.02 2.85 -9.15
C PRO A 258 7.60 3.79 -10.30
N TYR A 259 6.87 3.29 -11.29
CA TYR A 259 6.38 4.07 -12.43
C TYR A 259 5.03 4.75 -12.15
N ILE A 260 4.36 4.39 -11.05
CA ILE A 260 3.13 5.04 -10.58
C ILE A 260 3.41 5.92 -9.35
N GLY A 261 4.20 5.36 -8.43
CA GLY A 261 4.51 5.85 -7.11
C GLY A 261 5.22 7.21 -7.08
N PHE A 262 5.27 7.78 -5.88
CA PHE A 262 6.17 8.89 -5.62
C PHE A 262 7.62 8.37 -5.69
N PRO A 263 8.55 9.09 -6.33
CA PRO A 263 9.96 8.72 -6.37
C PRO A 263 10.60 9.00 -4.99
N ILE A 264 10.48 8.03 -4.08
CA ILE A 264 11.01 8.10 -2.72
C ILE A 264 12.36 7.38 -2.69
N PRO A 265 13.40 7.90 -2.00
CA PRO A 265 14.65 7.19 -1.88
C PRO A 265 14.46 5.88 -1.09
N THR A 266 14.94 4.79 -1.66
CA THR A 266 14.86 3.45 -1.10
C THR A 266 16.23 2.80 -1.03
N LEU A 267 16.33 1.71 -0.27
CA LEU A 267 17.51 0.85 -0.24
C LEU A 267 17.34 -0.31 -1.22
N ALA A 268 18.44 -0.96 -1.61
CA ALA A 268 18.40 -2.18 -2.43
C ALA A 268 17.63 -3.35 -1.76
N LYS A 269 17.39 -3.23 -0.45
CA LYS A 269 16.57 -4.13 0.34
C LYS A 269 15.06 -3.97 0.09
N THR A 270 14.63 -2.81 -0.38
CA THR A 270 13.22 -2.53 -0.66
C THR A 270 12.85 -3.04 -2.04
N VAL A 271 11.92 -3.98 -2.10
CA VAL A 271 11.47 -4.60 -3.36
C VAL A 271 10.05 -4.15 -3.65
N GLU A 272 9.90 -3.37 -4.71
CA GLU A 272 8.61 -2.83 -5.14
C GLU A 272 7.94 -3.80 -6.11
N ILE A 273 6.82 -4.37 -5.70
CA ILE A 273 6.09 -5.41 -6.45
C ILE A 273 4.72 -4.94 -6.94
N GLY A 274 4.38 -3.66 -6.78
CA GLY A 274 3.09 -3.10 -7.16
C GLY A 274 2.71 -3.39 -8.61
N GLY A 275 1.50 -3.89 -8.79
CA GLY A 275 0.99 -4.34 -10.09
C GLY A 275 1.06 -5.86 -10.30
N PHE A 276 1.74 -6.62 -9.45
CA PHE A 276 1.78 -8.09 -9.57
C PHE A 276 0.40 -8.76 -9.41
N THR A 277 -0.53 -8.10 -8.73
CA THR A 277 -1.93 -8.55 -8.57
C THR A 277 -2.77 -8.34 -9.84
N ILE A 278 -2.28 -7.54 -10.78
CA ILE A 278 -2.95 -7.23 -12.04
C ILE A 278 -2.63 -8.33 -13.03
N ASP A 279 -3.69 -8.95 -13.54
CA ASP A 279 -3.59 -9.81 -14.70
C ASP A 279 -3.71 -8.91 -15.94
N PRO A 280 -2.91 -9.14 -17.00
CA PRO A 280 -3.02 -8.34 -18.23
C PRO A 280 -4.47 -8.30 -18.69
N PRO A 281 -4.99 -7.14 -19.14
CA PRO A 281 -6.36 -7.04 -19.58
C PRO A 281 -6.58 -8.02 -20.74
N LYS A 282 -7.22 -9.15 -20.44
CA LYS A 282 -7.77 -10.02 -21.46
C LYS A 282 -9.09 -9.38 -21.86
N HIS A 283 -9.38 -9.37 -23.17
CA HIS A 283 -10.74 -9.14 -23.64
C HIS A 283 -11.61 -10.34 -23.20
N GLU A 284 -11.89 -10.42 -21.90
CA GLU A 284 -12.88 -11.33 -21.37
C GLU A 284 -14.22 -10.89 -21.93
N LYS A 285 -14.95 -11.82 -22.53
CA LYS A 285 -16.28 -11.55 -23.05
C LYS A 285 -17.16 -11.19 -21.85
N LEU A 286 -17.53 -9.92 -21.75
CA LEU A 286 -18.51 -9.46 -20.77
C LEU A 286 -19.81 -10.25 -20.94
N GLU A 287 -20.50 -10.48 -19.82
CA GLU A 287 -21.84 -11.06 -19.85
C GLU A 287 -22.78 -10.19 -20.68
N GLU A 288 -23.77 -10.81 -21.31
CA GLU A 288 -24.71 -10.14 -22.22
C GLU A 288 -25.41 -8.94 -21.57
N GLU A 289 -25.63 -9.01 -20.25
CA GLU A 289 -26.14 -7.89 -19.46
C GLU A 289 -25.25 -6.65 -19.54
N PHE A 290 -23.95 -6.78 -19.23
CA PHE A 290 -23.02 -5.65 -19.22
C PHE A 290 -22.76 -5.11 -20.63
N ASP A 291 -22.78 -5.97 -21.65
CA ASP A 291 -22.69 -5.53 -23.04
C ASP A 291 -23.87 -4.62 -23.43
N LYS A 292 -25.09 -5.00 -23.05
CA LYS A 292 -26.29 -4.15 -23.26
C LYS A 292 -26.15 -2.83 -22.51
N ILE A 293 -25.76 -2.87 -21.23
CA ILE A 293 -25.58 -1.68 -20.39
C ILE A 293 -24.61 -0.68 -21.02
N LEU A 294 -23.46 -1.16 -21.52
CA LEU A 294 -22.42 -0.34 -22.12
C LEU A 294 -22.84 0.32 -23.44
N ASN A 295 -23.89 -0.18 -24.09
CA ASN A 295 -24.43 0.36 -25.36
C ASN A 295 -25.63 1.30 -25.17
N LEU A 296 -26.12 1.51 -23.94
CA LEU A 296 -27.36 2.27 -23.71
C LEU A 296 -27.26 3.76 -24.07
N ARG A 297 -26.09 4.37 -23.90
CA ARG A 297 -25.88 5.82 -24.03
C ARG A 297 -24.50 6.14 -24.56
N LYS A 298 -24.27 7.43 -24.84
CA LYS A 298 -23.02 7.93 -25.46
C LYS A 298 -21.78 7.69 -24.59
N SER A 299 -21.92 7.82 -23.27
CA SER A 299 -20.81 7.60 -22.33
C SER A 299 -21.21 6.63 -21.23
N THR A 300 -20.26 5.87 -20.68
CA THR A 300 -20.47 5.02 -19.51
C THR A 300 -19.46 5.34 -18.40
N VAL A 301 -19.96 5.42 -17.16
CA VAL A 301 -19.18 5.67 -15.95
C VAL A 301 -19.41 4.53 -14.96
N LEU A 302 -18.33 3.99 -14.42
CA LEU A 302 -18.39 3.02 -13.33
C LEU A 302 -18.14 3.75 -12.00
N ILE A 303 -18.93 3.45 -10.96
CA ILE A 303 -18.77 3.99 -9.61
C ILE A 303 -18.63 2.84 -8.62
N SER A 304 -17.50 2.79 -7.90
CA SER A 304 -17.23 1.75 -6.90
C SER A 304 -16.35 2.27 -5.76
N PHE A 305 -16.88 2.29 -4.54
CA PHE A 305 -16.15 2.74 -3.34
C PHE A 305 -15.49 1.60 -2.55
N GLY A 306 -15.36 0.41 -3.16
CA GLY A 306 -14.71 -0.75 -2.57
C GLY A 306 -15.67 -1.70 -1.85
N THR A 307 -15.14 -2.55 -0.97
CA THR A 307 -15.91 -3.57 -0.24
C THR A 307 -16.11 -3.23 1.23
N VAL A 308 -15.25 -2.35 1.78
CA VAL A 308 -15.22 -2.00 3.21
C VAL A 308 -16.08 -0.77 3.49
N VAL A 309 -15.93 0.28 2.67
CA VAL A 309 -16.79 1.46 2.72
C VAL A 309 -17.86 1.31 1.65
N GLN A 310 -19.11 1.13 2.09
CA GLN A 310 -20.24 0.89 1.21
C GLN A 310 -20.83 2.21 0.71
N SER A 311 -21.31 2.21 -0.53
CA SER A 311 -22.06 3.33 -1.12
C SER A 311 -23.36 3.57 -0.35
N ALA A 312 -23.97 2.49 0.15
CA ALA A 312 -25.21 2.54 0.92
C ALA A 312 -25.07 3.33 2.23
N ASP A 313 -23.88 3.35 2.84
CA ASP A 313 -23.60 4.05 4.09
C ASP A 313 -23.23 5.52 3.92
N MET A 314 -23.14 5.99 2.67
CA MET A 314 -22.77 7.37 2.35
C MET A 314 -23.75 8.37 2.99
N PRO A 315 -23.26 9.50 3.57
CA PRO A 315 -24.11 10.56 4.08
C PRO A 315 -25.08 11.09 3.03
N GLU A 316 -26.29 11.44 3.46
CA GLU A 316 -27.38 11.84 2.55
C GLU A 316 -26.99 13.03 1.67
N ALA A 317 -26.31 14.03 2.25
CA ALA A 317 -25.82 15.19 1.50
C ALA A 317 -24.87 14.81 0.36
N PHE A 318 -24.08 13.74 0.51
CA PHE A 318 -23.18 13.27 -0.54
C PHE A 318 -23.93 12.45 -1.59
N LYS A 319 -24.89 11.61 -1.17
CA LYS A 319 -25.79 10.88 -2.07
C LYS A 319 -26.59 11.84 -2.94
N ASP A 320 -27.20 12.86 -2.35
CA ASP A 320 -27.96 13.90 -3.06
C ASP A 320 -27.13 14.59 -4.15
N GLY A 321 -25.85 14.82 -3.87
CA GLY A 321 -24.90 15.37 -4.82
C GLY A 321 -24.72 14.50 -6.06
N LEU A 322 -24.56 13.18 -5.86
CA LEU A 322 -24.50 12.19 -6.93
C LEU A 322 -25.82 12.08 -7.70
N VAL A 323 -26.96 12.01 -7.00
CA VAL A 323 -28.30 11.93 -7.62
C VAL A 323 -28.53 13.12 -8.57
N LYS A 324 -28.24 14.34 -8.12
CA LYS A 324 -28.35 15.55 -8.95
C LYS A 324 -27.36 15.55 -10.11
N MET A 325 -26.14 15.05 -9.90
CA MET A 325 -25.15 14.90 -10.97
C MET A 325 -25.64 13.95 -12.07
N PHE A 326 -26.24 12.81 -11.70
CA PHE A 326 -26.77 11.84 -12.67
C PHE A 326 -27.86 12.48 -13.54
N ALA A 327 -28.79 13.20 -12.94
CA ALA A 327 -29.87 13.89 -13.66
C ALA A 327 -29.35 14.95 -14.64
N ASN A 328 -28.22 15.61 -14.32
CA ASN A 328 -27.59 16.61 -15.19
C ASN A 328 -26.74 16.01 -16.33
N LEU A 329 -26.55 14.68 -16.36
CA LEU A 329 -25.76 13.96 -17.36
C LEU A 329 -26.59 12.85 -18.05
N PRO A 330 -27.73 13.19 -18.69
CA PRO A 330 -28.69 12.20 -19.22
C PRO A 330 -28.11 11.31 -20.34
N GLU A 331 -27.06 11.76 -21.02
CA GLU A 331 -26.33 11.04 -22.09
C GLU A 331 -25.26 10.07 -21.56
N THR A 332 -25.15 9.93 -20.23
CA THR A 332 -24.15 9.09 -19.55
C THR A 332 -24.85 8.00 -18.77
N THR A 333 -24.52 6.73 -19.04
CA THR A 333 -24.93 5.59 -18.21
C THR A 333 -24.01 5.46 -17.00
N PHE A 334 -24.57 5.43 -15.79
CA PHE A 334 -23.84 5.23 -14.54
C PHE A 334 -24.09 3.83 -14.00
N ILE A 335 -23.04 3.00 -13.98
CA ILE A 335 -23.06 1.71 -13.28
C ILE A 335 -22.58 1.99 -11.85
N TRP A 336 -23.48 1.99 -10.88
CA TRP A 336 -23.12 2.27 -9.49
C TRP A 336 -23.17 1.01 -8.65
N LYS A 337 -22.00 0.58 -8.16
CA LYS A 337 -21.92 -0.49 -7.18
C LYS A 337 -22.56 -0.03 -5.87
N TYR A 338 -23.66 -0.67 -5.50
CA TYR A 338 -24.50 -0.33 -4.35
C TYR A 338 -24.92 -1.61 -3.63
N GLU A 339 -24.56 -1.71 -2.35
CA GLU A 339 -24.49 -2.99 -1.63
C GLU A 339 -25.85 -3.52 -1.15
N VAL A 340 -26.85 -2.64 -1.04
CA VAL A 340 -28.19 -2.97 -0.53
C VAL A 340 -29.26 -2.80 -1.62
N GLU A 341 -30.32 -3.59 -1.55
CA GLU A 341 -31.54 -3.31 -2.32
C GLU A 341 -32.35 -2.26 -1.56
N ASP A 342 -32.49 -1.09 -2.16
CA ASP A 342 -33.25 0.03 -1.60
C ASP A 342 -34.18 0.57 -2.70
N ASP A 343 -35.41 0.06 -2.70
CA ASP A 343 -36.42 0.39 -3.70
C ASP A 343 -36.84 1.87 -3.62
N GLU A 344 -36.84 2.47 -2.43
CA GLU A 344 -37.19 3.87 -2.24
C GLU A 344 -36.09 4.79 -2.75
N PHE A 345 -34.82 4.49 -2.45
CA PHE A 345 -33.69 5.22 -3.03
C PHE A 345 -33.64 5.05 -4.56
N SER A 346 -33.93 3.85 -5.07
CA SER A 346 -33.93 3.58 -6.51
C SER A 346 -34.95 4.43 -7.27
N LYS A 347 -36.10 4.77 -6.67
CA LYS A 347 -37.11 5.68 -7.25
C LYS A 347 -36.63 7.13 -7.37
N GLN A 348 -35.61 7.52 -6.61
CA GLN A 348 -35.02 8.86 -6.67
C GLN A 348 -33.98 9.00 -7.79
N LEU A 349 -33.51 7.88 -8.35
CA LEU A 349 -32.49 7.87 -9.39
C LEU A 349 -33.09 8.13 -10.77
N SER A 350 -32.34 8.87 -11.59
CA SER A 350 -32.66 9.05 -13.00
C SER A 350 -32.46 7.76 -13.81
N GLU A 351 -33.17 7.62 -14.93
CA GLU A 351 -33.16 6.41 -15.80
C GLU A 351 -31.77 6.03 -16.35
N ASN A 352 -30.78 6.89 -16.18
CA ASN A 352 -29.40 6.66 -16.59
C ASN A 352 -28.52 6.02 -15.51
N VAL A 353 -29.08 5.68 -14.35
CA VAL A 353 -28.36 5.02 -13.26
C VAL A 353 -28.79 3.57 -13.15
N ILE A 354 -27.81 2.68 -13.02
CA ILE A 354 -28.01 1.24 -12.87
C ILE A 354 -27.27 0.80 -11.61
N LEU A 355 -28.04 0.41 -10.59
CA LEU A 355 -27.50 -0.11 -9.34
C LEU A 355 -27.12 -1.60 -9.51
N LYS A 356 -25.95 -1.97 -8.99
CA LYS A 356 -25.48 -3.36 -8.97
C LYS A 356 -24.82 -3.69 -7.64
N LYS A 357 -25.16 -4.81 -7.01
CA LYS A 357 -24.44 -5.28 -5.80
C LYS A 357 -23.00 -5.67 -6.11
N TRP A 358 -22.77 -6.24 -7.30
CA TRP A 358 -21.47 -6.67 -7.76
C TRP A 358 -21.29 -6.36 -9.25
N VAL A 359 -20.05 -6.09 -9.64
CA VAL A 359 -19.67 -5.78 -11.03
C VAL A 359 -18.35 -6.47 -11.37
N PRO A 360 -18.16 -6.92 -12.62
CA PRO A 360 -16.89 -7.45 -13.10
C PRO A 360 -15.91 -6.29 -13.38
N GLN A 361 -15.48 -5.59 -12.32
CA GLN A 361 -14.69 -4.34 -12.41
C GLN A 361 -13.48 -4.45 -13.35
N PRO A 362 -12.62 -5.49 -13.29
CA PRO A 362 -11.51 -5.60 -14.24
C PRO A 362 -11.93 -5.69 -15.71
N ALA A 363 -13.02 -6.42 -16.00
CA ALA A 363 -13.52 -6.59 -17.37
C ALA A 363 -14.18 -5.29 -17.89
N LEU A 364 -14.92 -4.58 -17.02
CA LEU A 364 -15.46 -3.26 -17.37
C LEU A 364 -14.35 -2.24 -17.62
N LEU A 365 -13.29 -2.23 -16.80
CA LEU A 365 -12.14 -1.35 -17.00
C LEU A 365 -11.40 -1.64 -18.32
N ALA A 366 -11.37 -2.90 -18.76
CA ALA A 366 -10.78 -3.30 -20.04
C ALA A 366 -11.65 -2.96 -21.26
N ASP A 367 -12.94 -2.62 -21.09
CA ASP A 367 -13.84 -2.31 -22.21
C ASP A 367 -13.69 -0.85 -22.67
N HIS A 368 -13.54 -0.64 -23.98
CA HIS A 368 -13.38 0.68 -24.59
C HIS A 368 -14.57 1.63 -24.39
N ARG A 369 -15.79 1.10 -24.17
CA ARG A 369 -17.02 1.89 -23.95
C ARG A 369 -17.12 2.49 -22.55
N LEU A 370 -16.28 2.04 -21.61
CA LEU A 370 -16.16 2.68 -20.30
C LEU A 370 -15.29 3.93 -20.41
N ASN A 371 -15.85 5.10 -20.10
CA ASN A 371 -15.17 6.40 -20.26
C ASN A 371 -14.47 6.88 -18.98
N LEU A 372 -15.04 6.59 -17.82
CA LEU A 372 -14.53 7.08 -16.53
C LEU A 372 -14.79 6.06 -15.43
N PHE A 373 -13.82 5.94 -14.52
CA PHE A 373 -14.01 5.23 -13.26
C PHE A 373 -13.99 6.18 -12.08
N ILE A 374 -15.10 6.25 -11.33
CA ILE A 374 -15.19 6.96 -10.06
C ILE A 374 -14.94 5.94 -8.94
N THR A 375 -13.92 6.19 -8.12
CA THR A 375 -13.49 5.22 -7.11
C THR A 375 -12.99 5.89 -5.85
N HIS A 376 -13.11 5.20 -4.72
CA HIS A 376 -12.48 5.61 -3.47
C HIS A 376 -10.95 5.68 -3.50
N GLY A 377 -10.28 5.18 -4.54
CA GLY A 377 -8.82 5.20 -4.62
C GLY A 377 -8.12 4.20 -3.71
N GLY A 378 -8.76 3.09 -3.33
CA GLY A 378 -8.06 1.95 -2.74
C GLY A 378 -6.95 1.44 -3.67
N LEU A 379 -5.84 0.95 -3.11
CA LEU A 379 -4.64 0.65 -3.91
C LEU A 379 -4.89 -0.37 -5.02
N GLY A 380 -5.70 -1.40 -4.77
CA GLY A 380 -6.09 -2.39 -5.79
C GLY A 380 -6.81 -1.75 -6.98
N SER A 381 -7.85 -0.95 -6.72
CA SER A 381 -8.59 -0.22 -7.76
C SER A 381 -7.71 0.80 -8.49
N THR A 382 -6.78 1.43 -7.76
CA THR A 382 -5.81 2.39 -8.31
C THR A 382 -4.87 1.71 -9.32
N LEU A 383 -4.37 0.52 -8.98
CA LEU A 383 -3.56 -0.27 -9.90
C LEU A 383 -4.38 -0.78 -11.09
N GLU A 384 -5.59 -1.30 -10.86
CA GLU A 384 -6.46 -1.80 -11.93
C GLU A 384 -6.76 -0.71 -12.98
N VAL A 385 -7.10 0.51 -12.54
CA VAL A 385 -7.39 1.62 -13.47
C VAL A 385 -6.15 2.15 -14.18
N ALA A 386 -5.00 2.18 -13.49
CA ALA A 386 -3.73 2.60 -14.07
C ALA A 386 -3.28 1.64 -15.20
N TYR A 387 -3.40 0.33 -15.00
CA TYR A 387 -3.05 -0.67 -16.00
C TYR A 387 -4.08 -0.76 -17.14
N ALA A 388 -5.36 -0.46 -16.86
CA ALA A 388 -6.41 -0.40 -17.86
C ALA A 388 -6.33 0.86 -18.74
N GLY A 389 -5.63 1.90 -18.30
CA GLY A 389 -5.45 3.14 -19.06
C GLY A 389 -6.74 3.96 -19.18
N LYS A 390 -7.55 3.98 -18.12
CA LYS A 390 -8.82 4.72 -18.08
C LYS A 390 -8.70 6.02 -17.28
N PRO A 391 -9.36 7.10 -17.71
CA PRO A 391 -9.60 8.25 -16.87
C PRO A 391 -10.25 7.85 -15.54
N SER A 392 -9.91 8.56 -14.46
CA SER A 392 -10.57 8.31 -13.17
C SER A 392 -10.79 9.56 -12.31
N LEU A 393 -11.85 9.50 -11.52
CA LEU A 393 -12.14 10.44 -10.44
C LEU A 393 -11.94 9.71 -9.11
N MET A 394 -10.87 10.06 -8.41
CA MET A 394 -10.45 9.43 -7.16
C MET A 394 -11.03 10.22 -5.98
N ILE A 395 -11.97 9.63 -5.24
CA ILE A 395 -12.66 10.25 -4.12
C ILE A 395 -12.23 9.55 -2.82
N PRO A 396 -11.04 9.83 -2.29
CA PRO A 396 -10.51 9.14 -1.12
C PRO A 396 -11.38 9.35 0.12
N ILE A 397 -11.64 8.25 0.84
CA ILE A 397 -12.49 8.23 2.04
C ILE A 397 -11.66 8.19 3.32
N PHE A 398 -10.67 7.28 3.40
CA PHE A 398 -9.83 7.12 4.59
C PHE A 398 -8.48 6.45 4.26
N GLY A 399 -7.57 6.45 5.23
CA GLY A 399 -6.34 5.64 5.16
C GLY A 399 -5.40 6.02 4.02
N ASP A 400 -4.87 5.02 3.31
CA ASP A 400 -3.92 5.19 2.22
C ASP A 400 -4.53 5.79 0.94
N GLN A 401 -5.86 5.82 0.84
CA GLN A 401 -6.59 6.27 -0.35
C GLN A 401 -6.22 7.70 -0.77
N PHE A 402 -5.98 8.60 0.19
CA PHE A 402 -5.57 9.97 -0.12
C PHE A 402 -4.22 10.03 -0.82
N LEU A 403 -3.27 9.20 -0.39
CA LEU A 403 -1.96 9.11 -1.01
C LEU A 403 -2.08 8.46 -2.40
N ASN A 404 -2.87 7.40 -2.53
CA ASN A 404 -3.12 6.72 -3.80
C ASN A 404 -3.77 7.65 -4.84
N ALA A 405 -4.75 8.46 -4.42
CA ALA A 405 -5.42 9.44 -5.29
C ALA A 405 -4.46 10.50 -5.82
N LYS A 406 -3.59 11.05 -4.95
CA LYS A 406 -2.54 12.00 -5.37
C LYS A 406 -1.47 11.32 -6.23
N MET A 407 -1.11 10.08 -5.89
CA MET A 407 -0.16 9.27 -6.64
C MET A 407 -0.63 9.11 -8.09
N LEU A 408 -1.87 8.69 -8.32
CA LEU A 408 -2.35 8.49 -9.69
C LEU A 408 -2.60 9.81 -10.42
N SER A 409 -3.19 10.81 -9.75
CA SER A 409 -3.50 12.11 -10.36
C SER A 409 -2.28 12.85 -10.90
N ARG A 410 -1.08 12.61 -10.35
CA ARG A 410 0.18 13.20 -10.85
C ARG A 410 0.44 12.91 -12.34
N HIS A 411 -0.09 11.80 -12.84
CA HIS A 411 0.12 11.34 -14.20
C HIS A 411 -0.81 12.03 -15.21
N GLY A 412 -1.76 12.82 -14.72
CA GLY A 412 -2.68 13.62 -15.53
C GLY A 412 -3.88 12.84 -16.10
N GLY A 413 -3.96 11.53 -15.88
CA GLY A 413 -5.11 10.70 -16.27
C GLY A 413 -6.16 10.54 -15.15
N ALA A 414 -5.93 11.09 -13.97
CA ALA A 414 -6.84 10.99 -12.84
C ALA A 414 -7.01 12.34 -12.13
N ILE A 415 -8.15 12.52 -11.48
CA ILE A 415 -8.49 13.70 -10.69
C ILE A 415 -8.67 13.27 -9.24
N SER A 416 -7.96 13.90 -8.30
CA SER A 416 -8.18 13.72 -6.86
C SER A 416 -9.28 14.66 -6.41
N TYR A 417 -10.40 14.12 -5.97
CA TYR A 417 -11.59 14.87 -5.60
C TYR A 417 -11.86 14.74 -4.10
N ASP A 418 -12.06 15.88 -3.45
CA ASP A 418 -12.34 15.93 -2.02
C ASP A 418 -13.77 15.44 -1.75
N LYS A 419 -13.90 14.37 -0.96
CA LYS A 419 -15.21 13.75 -0.62
C LYS A 419 -16.18 14.76 -0.01
N TYR A 420 -15.68 15.76 0.74
CA TYR A 420 -16.55 16.77 1.36
C TYR A 420 -17.19 17.73 0.34
N LYS A 421 -16.76 17.68 -0.93
CA LYS A 421 -17.35 18.43 -2.04
C LYS A 421 -18.42 17.63 -2.80
N LEU A 422 -18.68 16.37 -2.43
CA LEU A 422 -19.68 15.53 -3.10
C LEU A 422 -21.06 16.18 -3.12
N GLY A 423 -21.47 16.89 -2.05
CA GLY A 423 -22.75 17.60 -2.01
C GLY A 423 -22.87 18.79 -2.98
N ASP A 424 -21.75 19.31 -3.50
CA ASP A 424 -21.75 20.32 -4.56
C ASP A 424 -21.95 19.65 -5.93
N SER A 425 -23.20 19.31 -6.20
CA SER A 425 -23.60 18.64 -7.45
C SER A 425 -23.18 19.38 -8.72
N LYS A 426 -23.11 20.73 -8.69
CA LYS A 426 -22.69 21.52 -9.85
C LYS A 426 -21.22 21.27 -10.15
N LYS A 427 -20.36 21.43 -9.14
CA LYS A 427 -18.93 21.18 -9.27
C LYS A 427 -18.64 19.72 -9.65
N LEU A 428 -19.36 18.78 -9.03
CA LEU A 428 -19.20 17.36 -9.33
C LEU A 428 -19.58 17.05 -10.80
N THR A 429 -20.70 17.61 -11.28
CA THR A 429 -21.13 17.50 -12.68
C THR A 429 -20.10 18.06 -13.65
N GLU A 430 -19.60 19.27 -13.38
CA GLU A 430 -18.56 19.91 -14.19
C GLU A 430 -17.30 19.05 -14.26
N THR A 431 -16.85 18.52 -13.11
CA THR A 431 -15.65 17.68 -13.02
C THR A 431 -15.81 16.36 -13.80
N VAL A 432 -16.94 15.65 -13.64
CA VAL A 432 -17.19 14.40 -14.36
C VAL A 432 -17.34 14.64 -15.86
N LYS A 433 -18.03 15.72 -16.26
CA LYS A 433 -18.15 16.10 -17.67
C LYS A 433 -16.79 16.41 -18.28
N GLU A 434 -15.93 17.13 -17.57
CA GLU A 434 -14.56 17.42 -18.01
C GLU A 434 -13.76 16.13 -18.19
N ALA A 435 -13.77 15.24 -17.19
CA ALA A 435 -13.01 13.99 -17.22
C ALA A 435 -13.43 13.05 -18.36
N ILE A 436 -14.70 13.07 -18.76
CA ILE A 436 -15.22 12.29 -19.90
C ILE A 436 -14.89 12.93 -21.25
N SER A 437 -14.98 14.27 -21.35
CA SER A 437 -14.93 14.98 -22.65
C SER A 437 -13.54 15.48 -23.06
N ASN A 438 -12.64 15.70 -22.10
CA ASN A 438 -11.29 16.15 -22.37
C ASN A 438 -10.37 14.95 -22.68
N SER A 439 -9.96 14.82 -23.95
CA SER A 439 -9.14 13.70 -24.42
C SER A 439 -7.79 13.60 -23.70
N ALA A 440 -7.27 14.70 -23.14
CA ALA A 440 -6.00 14.71 -22.42
C ALA A 440 -5.98 13.72 -21.25
N TYR A 441 -7.08 13.56 -20.50
CA TYR A 441 -7.13 12.58 -19.40
C TYR A 441 -6.96 11.15 -19.94
N ASN A 442 -7.64 10.82 -21.03
CA ASN A 442 -7.56 9.51 -21.65
C ASN A 442 -6.19 9.24 -22.28
N GLU A 443 -5.62 10.22 -22.99
CA GLU A 443 -4.27 10.13 -23.57
C GLU A 443 -3.21 9.89 -22.49
N LYS A 444 -3.30 10.60 -21.36
CA LYS A 444 -2.39 10.43 -20.23
C LYS A 444 -2.58 9.10 -19.51
N ALA A 445 -3.82 8.65 -19.33
CA ALA A 445 -4.11 7.34 -18.75
C ALA A 445 -3.57 6.21 -19.63
N LEU A 446 -3.78 6.26 -20.94
CA LEU A 446 -3.24 5.30 -21.91
C LEU A 446 -1.71 5.31 -21.94
N LEU A 447 -1.08 6.49 -21.87
CA LEU A 447 0.37 6.61 -21.78
C LEU A 447 0.91 5.90 -20.53
N LEU A 448 0.31 6.13 -19.37
CA LEU A 448 0.70 5.44 -18.13
C LEU A 448 0.53 3.92 -18.25
N ALA A 449 -0.62 3.46 -18.77
CA ALA A 449 -0.84 2.02 -19.00
C ALA A 449 0.22 1.40 -19.90
N ASN A 450 0.62 2.09 -20.98
CA ASN A 450 1.69 1.63 -21.86
C ASN A 450 3.04 1.55 -21.13
N ILE A 451 3.39 2.56 -20.33
CA ILE A 451 4.60 2.53 -19.47
C ILE A 451 4.57 1.33 -18.54
N LEU A 452 3.43 1.06 -17.89
CA LEU A 452 3.28 -0.05 -16.95
C LEU A 452 3.36 -1.42 -17.62
N GLN A 453 2.78 -1.57 -18.81
CA GLN A 453 2.88 -2.82 -19.57
C GLN A 453 4.30 -3.03 -20.11
N SER A 454 5.02 -1.95 -20.40
CA SER A 454 6.37 -1.95 -20.97
C SER A 454 7.50 -1.90 -19.94
N GLN A 455 7.21 -2.14 -18.65
CA GLN A 455 8.23 -2.13 -17.60
C GLN A 455 9.37 -3.13 -17.89
N PRO A 456 10.65 -2.75 -17.71
CA PRO A 456 11.79 -3.64 -17.97
C PRO A 456 11.78 -4.92 -17.14
N ILE A 457 11.31 -4.82 -15.89
CA ILE A 457 11.10 -5.96 -15.00
C ILE A 457 9.62 -5.96 -14.64
N GLN A 458 8.91 -7.02 -15.03
CA GLN A 458 7.50 -7.14 -14.69
C GLN A 458 7.34 -7.39 -13.19
N PRO A 459 6.30 -6.83 -12.52
CA PRO A 459 6.15 -6.95 -11.08
C PRO A 459 6.09 -8.40 -10.55
N LYS A 460 5.48 -9.32 -11.32
CA LYS A 460 5.44 -10.75 -10.97
C LYS A 460 6.85 -11.37 -11.00
N ASP A 461 7.65 -11.07 -12.03
CA ASP A 461 9.03 -11.56 -12.13
C ASP A 461 9.90 -10.96 -11.03
N ASN A 462 9.67 -9.69 -10.67
CA ASN A 462 10.37 -9.02 -9.58
C ASN A 462 10.11 -9.75 -8.25
N LEU A 463 8.85 -10.05 -7.95
CA LEU A 463 8.47 -10.84 -6.78
C LEU A 463 9.14 -12.22 -6.77
N LEU A 464 9.04 -12.97 -7.87
CA LEU A 464 9.56 -14.34 -7.97
C LEU A 464 11.07 -14.39 -7.76
N LYS A 465 11.84 -13.60 -8.51
CA LYS A 465 13.30 -13.63 -8.43
C LYS A 465 13.82 -13.29 -7.04
N HIS A 466 13.18 -12.33 -6.36
CA HIS A 466 13.56 -11.94 -5.00
C HIS A 466 13.11 -13.00 -3.97
N ALA A 467 11.93 -13.61 -4.14
CA ALA A 467 11.46 -14.69 -3.27
C ALA A 467 12.33 -15.96 -3.39
N GLU A 468 12.71 -16.34 -4.60
CA GLU A 468 13.63 -17.46 -4.87
C GLU A 468 15.02 -17.18 -4.29
N PHE A 469 15.49 -15.94 -4.39
CA PHE A 469 16.76 -15.52 -3.79
C PHE A 469 16.74 -15.68 -2.27
N VAL A 470 15.66 -15.27 -1.60
CA VAL A 470 15.54 -15.43 -0.14
C VAL A 470 15.44 -16.90 0.26
N ALA A 471 14.65 -17.70 -0.45
CA ALA A 471 14.55 -19.14 -0.19
C ALA A 471 15.92 -19.84 -0.33
N ARG A 472 16.72 -19.42 -1.32
CA ARG A 472 18.04 -19.99 -1.59
C ARG A 472 19.12 -19.58 -0.59
N PHE A 473 19.17 -18.29 -0.21
CA PHE A 473 20.31 -17.72 0.50
C PHE A 473 20.00 -17.28 1.93
N GLY A 474 18.73 -17.20 2.33
CA GLY A 474 18.34 -16.66 3.62
C GLY A 474 18.82 -15.23 3.80
N ARG A 475 19.44 -14.93 4.95
CA ARG A 475 19.94 -13.61 5.35
C ARG A 475 21.20 -13.19 4.60
N VAL A 476 21.20 -11.99 4.03
CA VAL A 476 22.36 -11.38 3.36
C VAL A 476 22.81 -10.10 4.06
N HIS A 477 23.89 -10.20 4.84
CA HIS A 477 24.44 -9.08 5.63
C HIS A 477 24.85 -7.86 4.79
N ALA A 478 25.22 -8.03 3.52
CA ALA A 478 25.63 -6.94 2.65
C ALA A 478 24.49 -5.94 2.33
N LEU A 479 23.22 -6.33 2.55
CA LEU A 479 22.05 -5.47 2.36
C LEU A 479 21.60 -4.76 3.66
N GLU A 480 22.34 -4.93 4.76
CA GLU A 480 22.04 -4.31 6.05
C GLU A 480 22.86 -3.02 6.21
N PRO A 481 22.23 -1.84 6.10
CA PRO A 481 22.96 -0.60 6.21
C PRO A 481 23.32 -0.33 7.68
N TYR A 482 24.54 0.14 7.93
CA TYR A 482 25.03 0.35 9.30
C TYR A 482 24.33 1.50 10.04
N ASN A 483 23.64 2.39 9.33
CA ASN A 483 22.94 3.54 9.91
C ASN A 483 21.80 3.12 10.86
N VAL A 484 21.28 1.89 10.75
CA VAL A 484 20.25 1.37 11.66
C VAL A 484 20.74 1.21 13.09
N HIS A 485 22.06 1.21 13.30
CA HIS A 485 22.70 1.16 14.63
C HIS A 485 23.10 2.55 15.16
N TYR A 486 22.83 3.62 14.41
CA TYR A 486 23.13 4.98 14.87
C TYR A 486 22.11 5.47 15.89
N ASN A 487 22.60 6.20 16.89
CA ASN A 487 21.74 7.03 17.72
C ASN A 487 21.38 8.33 16.96
N PHE A 488 20.46 9.11 17.55
CA PHE A 488 19.98 10.35 16.96
C PHE A 488 21.09 11.33 16.56
N ILE A 489 22.13 11.48 17.39
CA ILE A 489 23.24 12.41 17.14
C ILE A 489 24.02 12.00 15.89
N ARG A 490 24.42 10.72 15.80
CA ARG A 490 25.19 10.20 14.66
C ARG A 490 24.38 10.15 13.37
N TYR A 491 23.10 9.78 13.46
CA TYR A 491 22.21 9.70 12.29
C TYR A 491 22.07 11.05 11.58
N TYR A 492 21.89 12.13 12.34
CA TYR A 492 21.80 13.50 11.81
C TYR A 492 23.15 14.23 11.74
N MET A 493 24.25 13.54 12.03
CA MET A 493 25.62 14.09 12.02
C MET A 493 25.76 15.38 12.85
N LEU A 494 25.00 15.51 13.95
CA LEU A 494 24.92 16.75 14.74
C LEU A 494 26.27 17.09 15.41
N ASP A 495 27.02 16.07 15.79
CA ASP A 495 28.39 16.18 16.31
C ASP A 495 29.35 16.76 15.26
N ALA A 496 29.29 16.26 14.03
CA ALA A 496 30.10 16.77 12.92
C ALA A 496 29.73 18.22 12.56
N TYR A 497 28.43 18.53 12.47
CA TYR A 497 27.97 19.91 12.22
C TYR A 497 28.36 20.87 13.35
N ALA A 498 28.32 20.43 14.61
CA ALA A 498 28.76 21.24 15.74
C ALA A 498 30.26 21.57 15.65
N ILE A 499 31.10 20.63 15.21
CA ILE A 499 32.54 20.87 14.98
C ILE A 499 32.74 21.89 13.86
N LEU A 500 32.06 21.72 12.72
CA LEU A 500 32.16 22.65 11.58
C LEU A 500 31.71 24.07 11.97
N LEU A 501 30.60 24.19 12.70
CA LEU A 501 30.10 25.46 13.19
C LEU A 501 31.08 26.12 14.18
N SER A 502 31.70 25.33 15.05
CA SER A 502 32.72 25.82 16.00
C SER A 502 33.95 26.36 15.26
N ILE A 503 34.46 25.66 14.24
CA ILE A 503 35.57 26.12 13.41
C ILE A 503 35.21 27.43 12.69
N PHE A 504 33.99 27.53 12.15
CA PHE A 504 33.51 28.75 11.50
C PHE A 504 33.45 29.95 12.46
N ILE A 505 32.91 29.76 13.67
CA ILE A 505 32.84 30.82 14.70
C ILE A 505 34.24 31.26 15.13
N VAL A 506 35.16 30.32 15.37
CA VAL A 506 36.56 30.64 15.72
C VAL A 506 37.25 31.41 14.59
N SER A 507 37.01 31.03 13.34
CA SER A 507 37.57 31.71 12.17
C SER A 507 37.07 33.16 12.05
N LEU A 508 35.76 33.38 12.25
CA LEU A 508 35.18 34.73 12.28
C LEU A 508 35.75 35.57 13.44
N TYR A 509 35.94 34.96 14.60
CA TYR A 509 36.54 35.61 15.75
C TYR A 509 37.99 36.02 15.46
N VAL A 510 38.82 35.11 14.95
CA VAL A 510 40.21 35.41 14.57
C VAL A 510 40.26 36.50 13.49
N PHE A 511 39.40 36.41 12.47
CA PHE A 511 39.31 37.43 11.42
C PHE A 511 38.96 38.80 12.00
N HIS A 512 37.96 38.89 12.88
CA HIS A 512 37.61 40.12 13.58
C HIS A 512 38.81 40.69 14.35
N PHE A 513 39.57 39.85 15.04
CA PHE A 513 40.79 40.27 15.76
C PHE A 513 41.89 40.77 14.83
N ILE A 514 42.11 40.11 13.68
CA ILE A 514 43.08 40.54 12.66
C ILE A 514 42.66 41.89 12.09
N VAL A 515 41.40 42.06 11.68
CA VAL A 515 40.88 43.34 11.15
C VAL A 515 41.01 44.44 12.19
N LYS A 516 40.64 44.18 13.45
CA LYS A 516 40.80 45.13 14.55
C LYS A 516 42.27 45.49 14.81
N PHE A 517 43.18 44.53 14.69
CA PHE A 517 44.62 44.75 14.83
C PHE A 517 45.17 45.60 13.69
N LEU A 518 44.84 45.26 12.44
CA LEU A 518 45.25 46.01 11.25
C LEU A 518 44.68 47.42 11.23
N TYR A 519 43.39 47.59 11.56
CA TYR A 519 42.74 48.90 11.70
C TYR A 519 43.45 49.77 12.75
N ARG A 520 43.77 49.20 13.93
CA ARG A 520 44.53 49.91 14.97
C ARG A 520 45.93 50.31 14.50
N ARG A 521 46.60 49.50 13.67
CA ARG A 521 47.94 49.81 13.12
C ARG A 521 47.90 50.89 12.04
N ILE A 522 46.96 50.79 11.10
CA ILE A 522 46.84 51.70 9.96
C ILE A 522 46.27 53.06 10.39
N CYS A 523 45.22 53.08 11.23
CA CYS A 523 44.57 54.34 11.62
C CYS A 523 45.26 55.07 12.79
N ARG A 524 46.20 54.44 13.51
CA ARG A 524 47.04 55.13 14.51
C ARG A 524 48.40 55.61 13.97
N SER A 525 48.75 55.30 12.72
CA SER A 525 49.90 55.95 12.06
C SER A 525 49.48 57.24 11.35
N LYS A 526 49.09 58.26 12.13
CA LYS A 526 49.22 59.65 11.67
C LYS A 526 50.51 60.21 12.31
N PRO A 527 51.44 60.80 11.54
CA PRO A 527 52.70 61.29 12.06
C PRO A 527 52.46 62.43 13.06
N LYS A 528 53.30 62.52 14.10
CA LYS A 528 53.47 63.76 14.85
C LYS A 528 53.89 64.84 13.85
N THR A 529 53.02 65.82 13.61
CA THR A 529 53.43 67.11 13.06
C THR A 529 54.34 67.78 14.08
N GLU A 530 55.54 68.16 13.65
CA GLU A 530 56.48 69.04 14.37
C GLU A 530 55.85 70.39 14.73
#